data_AF-A0A2D3VGV9-F1
#
_entry.id   AF-A0A2D3VGV9-F1
#
_cell.length_a   1.000
_cell.length_b   1.000
_cell.length_c   1.000
_cell.angle_alpha   90.00
_cell.angle_beta   90.00
_cell.angle_gamma   90.00
#
_symmetry.space_group_name_H-M   'P 1'
#
loop_
_entity.id
_entity.type
_entity.pdbx_description
1 polymer ?
#
loop_
_entity_poly.entity_id
_entity_poly.type
_entity_poly.pdbx_seq_one_letter_code
_entity_poly.pdbx_strand_id
1 'polypeptide(L)'
;MKFNFRIAIFALAIVFGLVFSFPSLLQTHDGKKIALGLDLQGGLHMLLGVKTEEATKSRIKSLAASIKHYSEKKDILIDSLVFDDSSVSFKLLDSDDLKAMQEFLSAVDGAKIVVNG
;
A
#
# COMPACT_ATOMS: atom_id res chain seq x y z
N MET A 1 -38.10 -63.87 0.81
CA MET A 1 -37.11 -62.96 1.42
C MET A 1 -37.86 -61.71 1.88
N LYS A 2 -38.07 -61.50 3.19
CA LYS A 2 -38.79 -60.32 3.68
C LYS A 2 -37.91 -59.10 3.40
N PHE A 3 -38.31 -58.27 2.44
CA PHE A 3 -37.54 -57.08 2.08
C PHE A 3 -37.56 -56.14 3.28
N ASN A 4 -36.42 -56.01 3.97
CA ASN A 4 -36.30 -55.11 5.10
C ASN A 4 -36.34 -53.69 4.55
N PHE A 5 -37.45 -53.00 4.74
CA PHE A 5 -37.65 -51.63 4.29
C PHE A 5 -36.51 -50.68 4.72
N ARG A 6 -35.86 -50.98 5.86
CA ARG A 6 -34.63 -50.29 6.31
C ARG A 6 -33.48 -50.38 5.30
N ILE A 7 -33.27 -51.53 4.67
CA ILE A 7 -32.23 -51.73 3.64
C ILE A 7 -32.58 -50.95 2.38
N ALA A 8 -33.87 -50.89 2.00
CA ALA A 8 -34.32 -50.10 0.86
C ALA A 8 -34.06 -48.60 1.07
N ILE A 9 -34.37 -48.07 2.26
CA ILE A 9 -34.08 -46.68 2.61
C ILE A 9 -32.57 -46.42 2.61
N PHE A 10 -31.77 -47.34 3.15
CA PHE A 10 -30.32 -47.18 3.21
C PHE A 10 -29.69 -47.16 1.81
N ALA A 11 -30.13 -48.06 0.93
CA ALA A 11 -29.71 -48.08 -0.47
C ALA A 11 -30.09 -46.79 -1.20
N LEU A 12 -31.30 -46.28 -0.98
CA LEU A 12 -31.78 -45.02 -1.54
C LEU A 12 -30.89 -43.84 -1.07
N ALA A 13 -30.57 -43.78 0.23
CA ALA A 13 -29.73 -42.72 0.80
C ALA A 13 -28.31 -42.71 0.21
N ILE A 14 -27.71 -43.89 -0.02
CA ILE A 14 -26.40 -44.00 -0.67
C ILE A 14 -26.46 -43.49 -2.11
N VAL A 15 -27.48 -43.88 -2.87
CA VAL A 15 -27.65 -43.43 -4.26
C VAL A 15 -27.79 -41.90 -4.33
N PHE A 16 -28.61 -41.31 -3.46
CA PHE A 16 -28.73 -39.85 -3.38
C PHE A 16 -27.40 -39.18 -3.00
N GLY A 17 -26.67 -39.72 -2.02
CA GLY A 17 -25.37 -39.20 -1.61
C GLY A 17 -24.34 -39.19 -2.75
N LEU A 18 -24.30 -40.25 -3.56
CA LEU A 18 -23.43 -40.34 -4.73
C LEU A 18 -23.84 -39.34 -5.81
N VAL A 19 -25.13 -39.25 -6.15
CA VAL A 19 -25.64 -38.32 -7.18
C VAL A 19 -25.34 -36.86 -6.81
N PHE A 20 -25.54 -36.47 -5.56
CA PHE A 20 -25.26 -35.10 -5.10
C PHE A 20 -23.77 -34.79 -4.95
N SER A 21 -22.92 -35.80 -4.72
CA SER A 21 -21.46 -35.62 -4.61
C SER A 21 -20.73 -35.72 -5.95
N PHE A 22 -21.36 -36.33 -6.97
CA PHE A 22 -20.79 -36.54 -8.30
C PHE A 22 -20.25 -35.27 -8.98
N PRO A 23 -20.95 -34.11 -8.94
CA PRO A 23 -20.44 -32.87 -9.55
C PRO A 23 -19.17 -32.33 -8.86
N SER A 24 -19.01 -32.62 -7.57
CA SER A 24 -17.86 -32.16 -6.80
C SER A 24 -16.61 -33.01 -7.02
N LEU A 25 -16.76 -34.31 -7.29
CA LEU A 25 -15.64 -35.23 -7.49
C LEU A 25 -15.06 -35.16 -8.91
N LEU A 26 -15.92 -35.01 -9.92
CA LEU A 26 -15.50 -34.96 -11.33
C LEU A 26 -15.18 -33.55 -11.84
N GLN A 27 -15.25 -32.53 -10.97
CA GLN A 27 -14.94 -31.14 -11.29
C GLN A 27 -15.68 -30.57 -12.52
N THR A 28 -16.81 -31.16 -12.93
CA THR A 28 -17.61 -30.74 -14.09
C THR A 28 -18.08 -29.29 -13.92
N HIS A 29 -18.08 -28.52 -15.02
CA HIS A 29 -18.47 -27.11 -14.99
C HIS A 29 -19.93 -26.87 -14.59
N ASP A 30 -20.81 -27.87 -14.79
CA ASP A 30 -22.22 -27.82 -14.41
C ASP A 30 -22.50 -28.63 -13.14
N GLY A 31 -22.97 -27.92 -12.10
CA GLY A 31 -23.36 -28.46 -10.79
C GLY A 31 -22.82 -27.64 -9.62
N LYS A 32 -23.56 -27.59 -8.49
CA LYS A 32 -23.08 -26.94 -7.27
C LYS A 32 -21.91 -27.73 -6.68
N LYS A 33 -20.69 -27.29 -6.97
CA LYS A 33 -19.46 -27.77 -6.32
C LYS A 33 -19.47 -27.42 -4.83
N ILE A 34 -18.63 -28.09 -4.04
CA ILE A 34 -18.38 -27.70 -2.65
C ILE A 34 -17.89 -26.24 -2.65
N ALA A 35 -18.55 -25.39 -1.87
CA ALA A 35 -18.11 -24.02 -1.67
C ALA A 35 -16.81 -24.03 -0.86
N LEU A 36 -15.68 -23.83 -1.55
CA LEU A 36 -14.37 -23.73 -0.92
C LEU A 36 -14.24 -22.36 -0.24
N GLY A 37 -13.67 -22.33 0.97
CA GLY A 37 -13.30 -21.08 1.64
C GLY A 37 -12.08 -20.43 0.99
N LEU A 38 -11.83 -19.15 1.32
CA LEU A 38 -10.71 -18.36 0.78
C LEU A 38 -9.34 -19.03 0.93
N ASP A 39 -9.14 -19.77 2.03
CA ASP A 39 -7.92 -20.52 2.32
C ASP A 39 -7.64 -21.62 1.26
N LEU A 40 -8.70 -22.26 0.75
CA LEU A 40 -8.62 -23.30 -0.27
C LEU A 40 -8.81 -22.78 -1.71
N GLN A 41 -9.32 -21.55 -1.88
CA GLN A 41 -9.50 -20.91 -3.19
C GLN A 41 -8.26 -20.15 -3.67
N GLY A 42 -7.26 -19.97 -2.79
CA GLY A 42 -6.12 -19.10 -3.05
C GLY A 42 -6.51 -17.64 -2.81
N GLY A 43 -5.88 -17.01 -1.81
CA GLY A 43 -6.18 -15.65 -1.39
C GLY A 43 -5.70 -14.55 -2.34
N LEU A 44 -5.95 -13.30 -1.95
CA LEU A 44 -5.54 -12.10 -2.68
C LEU A 44 -4.08 -11.73 -2.36
N HIS A 45 -3.21 -11.67 -3.37
CA HIS A 45 -1.88 -11.08 -3.25
C HIS A 45 -1.94 -9.61 -3.68
N MET A 46 -2.05 -8.69 -2.71
CA MET A 46 -2.07 -7.26 -2.98
C MET A 46 -0.65 -6.72 -3.13
N LEU A 47 -0.26 -6.37 -4.35
CA LEU A 47 0.98 -5.65 -4.60
C LEU A 47 0.75 -4.16 -4.31
N LEU A 48 1.35 -3.66 -3.24
CA LEU A 48 1.41 -2.22 -3.00
C LEU A 48 2.51 -1.61 -3.88
N GLY A 49 2.09 -0.87 -4.91
CA GLY A 49 2.98 -0.03 -5.71
C GLY A 49 2.88 1.43 -5.27
N VAL A 50 4.01 2.11 -5.12
CA VAL A 50 4.05 3.57 -5.02
C VAL A 50 4.56 4.13 -6.36
N LYS A 51 3.88 5.15 -6.87
CA LYS A 51 4.40 5.93 -8.00
C LYS A 51 5.59 6.75 -7.49
N THR A 52 6.80 6.27 -7.75
CA THR A 52 8.04 6.87 -7.23
C THR A 52 8.17 8.34 -7.59
N GLU A 53 7.81 8.71 -8.81
CA GLU A 53 7.90 10.10 -9.29
C GLU A 53 6.97 11.05 -8.53
N GLU A 54 5.70 10.67 -8.36
CA GLU A 54 4.73 11.45 -7.58
C GLU A 54 5.14 11.53 -6.10
N ALA A 55 5.68 10.43 -5.56
CA ALA A 55 6.16 10.39 -4.18
C ALA A 55 7.35 11.33 -3.94
N THR A 56 8.32 11.36 -4.87
CA THR A 56 9.45 12.29 -4.83
C THR A 56 8.98 13.73 -4.88
N LYS A 57 8.11 14.08 -5.83
CA LYS A 57 7.55 15.43 -5.95
C LYS A 57 6.80 15.86 -4.69
N SER A 58 6.01 14.96 -4.11
CA SER A 58 5.30 15.20 -2.85
C SER A 58 6.27 15.43 -1.69
N ARG A 59 7.37 14.67 -1.64
CA ARG A 59 8.42 14.82 -0.63
C ARG A 59 9.13 16.16 -0.76
N ILE A 60 9.49 16.58 -1.97
CA ILE A 60 10.12 17.88 -2.24
C ILE A 60 9.19 19.03 -1.85
N LYS A 61 7.90 18.95 -2.19
CA LYS A 61 6.90 19.95 -1.78
C LYS A 61 6.75 20.03 -0.25
N SER A 62 6.74 18.87 0.41
CA SER A 62 6.70 18.80 1.88
C SER A 62 7.95 19.42 2.52
N LEU A 63 9.12 19.20 1.92
CA LEU A 63 10.36 19.82 2.38
C LEU A 63 10.33 21.34 2.23
N ALA A 64 9.89 21.86 1.08
CA ALA A 64 9.75 23.31 0.87
C ALA A 64 8.78 23.95 1.89
N ALA A 65 7.66 23.28 2.17
CA ALA A 65 6.71 23.73 3.20
C ALA A 65 7.35 23.71 4.60
N SER A 66 8.16 22.69 4.90
CA SER A 66 8.87 22.56 6.17
C SER A 66 9.93 23.65 6.35
N ILE A 67 10.68 24.00 5.28
CA ILE A 67 11.64 25.11 5.27
C ILE A 67 10.93 26.43 5.55
N LYS A 68 9.82 26.70 4.84
CA LYS A 68 9.01 27.90 5.07
C LYS A 68 8.51 27.98 6.51
N HIS A 69 7.94 26.89 7.02
CA HIS A 69 7.40 26.86 8.38
C HIS A 69 8.48 27.02 9.45
N TYR A 70 9.65 26.39 9.26
CA TYR A 70 10.78 26.55 10.17
C TYR A 70 11.29 27.99 10.18
N SER A 71 11.40 28.60 8.99
CA SER A 71 11.85 29.98 8.84
C SER A 71 10.91 30.96 9.54
N GLU A 72 9.60 30.83 9.32
CA GLU A 72 8.58 31.65 10.01
C GLU A 72 8.62 31.44 11.53
N LYS A 73 8.81 30.21 12.01
CA LYS A 73 8.87 29.91 13.45
C LYS A 73 10.11 30.48 14.14
N LYS A 74 11.22 30.61 13.40
CA LYS A 74 12.50 31.11 13.90
C LYS A 74 12.76 32.57 13.54
N ASP A 75 11.80 33.22 12.90
CA ASP A 75 11.91 34.59 12.38
C ASP A 75 13.08 34.79 11.40
N ILE A 76 13.41 33.71 10.66
CA ILE A 76 14.47 33.70 9.66
C ILE A 76 13.91 34.24 8.35
N LEU A 77 14.57 35.25 7.80
CA LEU A 77 14.16 35.87 6.55
C LEU A 77 14.70 35.09 5.35
N ILE A 78 13.77 34.47 4.61
CA ILE A 78 14.05 33.78 3.34
C ILE A 78 13.36 34.49 2.18
N ASP A 79 14.00 34.50 1.02
CA ASP A 79 13.44 35.00 -0.23
C ASP A 79 13.58 33.98 -1.36
N SER A 80 12.77 34.12 -2.41
CA SER A 80 12.87 33.33 -3.64
C SER A 80 12.85 31.81 -3.40
N LEU A 81 11.96 31.32 -2.50
CA LEU A 81 11.78 29.88 -2.28
C LEU A 81 11.11 29.24 -3.50
N VAL A 82 11.88 28.44 -4.23
CA VAL A 82 11.46 27.71 -5.43
C VAL A 82 11.79 26.23 -5.24
N PHE A 83 10.92 25.36 -5.76
CA PHE A 83 11.17 23.92 -5.77
C PHE A 83 10.90 23.36 -7.17
N ASP A 84 11.71 22.37 -7.55
CA ASP A 84 11.54 21.59 -8.77
C ASP A 84 11.22 20.11 -8.42
N ASP A 85 11.31 19.20 -9.38
CA ASP A 85 10.99 17.78 -9.14
C ASP A 85 12.08 17.05 -8.30
N SER A 86 13.25 17.66 -8.12
CA SER A 86 14.44 17.08 -7.50
C SER A 86 15.09 17.94 -6.40
N SER A 87 14.84 19.24 -6.38
CA SER A 87 15.57 20.21 -5.56
C SER A 87 14.68 21.31 -4.99
N VAL A 88 15.14 21.92 -3.89
CA VAL A 88 14.56 23.13 -3.30
C VAL A 88 15.67 24.17 -3.18
N SER A 89 15.40 25.37 -3.67
CA SER A 89 16.33 26.50 -3.65
C SER A 89 15.67 27.71 -2.99
N PHE A 90 16.41 28.42 -2.16
CA PHE A 90 15.97 29.66 -1.52
C PHE A 90 17.18 30.54 -1.20
N LYS A 91 16.94 31.83 -1.00
CA LYS A 91 17.95 32.78 -0.56
C LYS A 91 17.73 33.08 0.91
N LEU A 92 18.81 33.07 1.68
CA LEU A 92 18.83 33.54 3.06
C LEU A 92 19.19 35.03 3.04
N LEU A 93 18.40 35.87 3.69
CA LEU A 93 18.62 37.32 3.71
C LEU A 93 19.66 37.73 4.78
N ASP A 94 19.76 36.96 5.86
CA ASP A 94 20.71 37.16 6.95
C ASP A 94 21.75 36.03 6.97
N SER A 95 23.04 36.37 7.00
CA SER A 95 24.13 35.41 7.09
C SER A 95 24.25 34.75 8.47
N ASP A 96 23.76 35.40 9.52
CA ASP A 96 23.86 34.90 10.89
C ASP A 96 22.96 33.67 11.12
N ASP A 97 21.86 33.59 10.36
CA ASP A 97 20.90 32.47 10.39
C ASP A 97 21.40 31.21 9.67
N LEU A 98 22.50 31.29 8.93
CA LEU A 98 23.03 30.21 8.11
C LEU A 98 23.27 28.94 8.95
N LYS A 99 23.79 29.10 10.16
CA LYS A 99 24.12 27.99 11.05
C LYS A 99 22.86 27.26 11.53
N ALA A 100 21.83 28.02 11.93
CA ALA A 100 20.56 27.45 12.37
C ALA A 100 19.85 26.71 11.22
N MET A 101 19.88 27.28 10.02
CA MET A 101 19.29 26.67 8.83
C MET A 101 20.04 25.39 8.40
N GLN A 102 21.37 25.38 8.43
CA GLN A 102 22.15 24.18 8.13
C GLN A 102 21.89 23.06 9.14
N GLU A 103 21.78 23.39 10.43
CA GLU A 103 21.45 22.40 11.47
C GLU A 103 20.07 21.78 11.21
N PHE A 104 19.05 22.60 10.92
CA PHE A 104 17.72 22.12 10.54
C PHE A 104 17.73 21.21 9.30
N LEU A 105 18.44 21.62 8.25
CA LEU A 105 18.49 20.87 7.00
C LEU A 105 19.32 19.58 7.12
N SER A 106 20.33 19.54 8.00
CA SER A 106 21.14 18.34 8.23
C SER A 106 20.36 17.18 8.84
N ALA A 107 19.23 17.46 9.49
CA ALA A 107 18.32 16.44 10.01
C ALA A 107 17.47 15.77 8.92
N VAL A 108 17.52 16.27 7.67
CA VAL A 108 16.78 15.71 6.54
C VAL A 108 17.59 14.58 5.90
N ASP A 109 17.19 13.34 6.19
CA ASP A 109 17.83 12.15 5.61
C ASP A 109 17.75 12.14 4.07
N GLY A 110 18.90 11.89 3.44
CA GLY A 110 19.02 11.72 1.99
C GLY A 110 19.08 13.02 1.19
N ALA A 111 19.09 14.19 1.83
CA ALA A 111 19.26 15.47 1.16
C ALA A 111 20.74 15.88 1.07
N LYS A 112 21.17 16.38 -0.09
CA LYS A 112 22.48 17.01 -0.27
C LYS A 112 22.31 18.53 -0.16
N ILE A 113 22.98 19.14 0.81
CA ILE A 113 22.95 20.58 1.03
C ILE A 113 24.09 21.23 0.23
N VAL A 114 23.78 22.26 -0.56
CA VAL A 114 24.76 23.07 -1.28
C VAL A 114 24.51 24.53 -0.92
N VAL A 115 25.55 25.22 -0.47
CA VAL A 115 25.49 26.65 -0.14
C VAL A 115 26.35 27.39 -1.16
N ASN A 116 25.71 28.28 -1.92
CA ASN A 116 26.40 29.19 -2.83
C ASN A 116 26.41 30.58 -2.18
N GLY A 117 27.61 31.14 -2.01
CA GLY A 117 27.83 32.46 -1.43
C GLY A 117 27.65 33.60 -2.41
#